data_AF-A0A5C2RX12-F1
#
_entry.id   AF-A0A5C2RX12-F1
#
_cell.length_a   1.000
_cell.length_b   1.000
_cell.length_c   1.000
_cell.angle_alpha   90.00
_cell.angle_beta   90.00
_cell.angle_gamma   90.00
#
_symmetry.space_group_name_H-M   'P 1'
#
loop_
_entity.id
_entity.type
_entity.pdbx_description
1 polymer ?
#
loop_
_entity_poly.entity_id
_entity_poly.type
_entity_poly.pdbx_seq_one_letter_code
_entity_poly.pdbx_strand_id
1 'polypeptide(L)' 'MPAKGARGGSASANKTTPTDASRIQSSQAKAGNDTGKGSFPARAQASAAKNAPSPPNSKAGGKAPKA' A
#
# COMPACT_ATOMS: atom_id res chain seq x y z
N MET A 1 5.18 -17.36 29.38
CA MET A 1 4.86 -17.56 27.95
C MET A 1 4.80 -16.20 27.26
N PRO A 2 5.73 -15.82 26.37
CA PRO A 2 5.64 -14.55 25.63
C PRO A 2 4.61 -14.65 24.50
N ALA A 3 3.71 -13.66 24.42
CA ALA A 3 2.61 -13.62 23.47
C ALA A 3 3.10 -13.54 22.02
N LYS A 4 2.72 -14.53 21.23
CA LYS A 4 2.92 -14.60 19.78
C LYS A 4 1.96 -13.64 19.09
N GLY A 5 2.39 -12.42 18.81
CA GLY A 5 1.50 -11.47 18.14
C GLY A 5 2.03 -10.08 17.81
N ALA A 6 3.34 -9.86 17.68
CA ALA A 6 3.87 -8.57 17.23
C ALA A 6 4.74 -8.76 15.98
N ARG A 7 4.09 -9.08 14.85
CA ARG A 7 4.73 -9.00 13.54
C ARG A 7 4.39 -7.66 12.91
N GLY A 8 5.31 -6.71 13.11
CA GLY A 8 5.55 -5.59 12.21
C GLY A 8 4.84 -4.29 12.57
N GLY A 9 5.64 -3.27 12.88
CA GLY A 9 5.17 -1.89 12.80
C GLY A 9 5.81 -0.89 13.76
N SER A 10 7.13 -0.93 13.99
CA SER A 10 7.82 0.27 14.44
C SER A 10 7.87 1.27 13.28
N ALA A 11 6.92 2.20 13.25
CA ALA A 11 7.04 3.50 12.61
C ALA A 11 5.89 4.39 13.10
N SER A 12 6.10 4.99 14.28
CA SER A 12 5.62 6.32 14.69
C SER A 12 4.59 6.94 13.75
N ALA A 13 3.32 7.06 14.15
CA ALA A 13 2.33 8.10 13.79
C ALA A 13 2.30 8.68 12.35
N ASN A 14 2.97 8.06 11.39
CA ASN A 14 3.26 8.55 10.06
C ASN A 14 2.39 7.72 9.14
N LYS A 15 1.26 8.32 8.81
CA LYS A 15 0.36 7.82 7.79
C LYS A 15 1.15 7.41 6.55
N THR A 16 0.95 6.18 6.07
CA THR A 16 1.53 5.69 4.82
C THR A 16 1.19 6.70 3.73
N THR A 17 2.20 7.24 3.04
CA THR A 17 2.01 8.24 1.98
C THR A 17 2.09 7.58 0.59
N PRO A 18 1.56 8.22 -0.47
CA PRO A 18 1.68 7.69 -1.83
C PRO A 18 3.12 7.44 -2.28
N THR A 19 4.06 8.31 -1.88
CA THR A 19 5.49 8.14 -2.13
C THR A 19 6.04 6.89 -1.44
N ASP A 20 5.61 6.64 -0.20
CA ASP A 20 6.03 5.46 0.54
C ASP A 20 5.52 4.17 -0.12
N ALA A 21 4.25 4.13 -0.48
CA ALA A 21 3.66 3.00 -1.18
C ALA A 21 4.34 2.72 -2.53
N SER A 22 4.77 3.77 -3.24
CA SER A 22 5.51 3.65 -4.51
C SER A 22 6.89 3.03 -4.32
N ARG A 23 7.62 3.43 -3.25
CA ARG A 23 8.92 2.81 -2.90
C ARG A 23 8.75 1.35 -2.49
N ILE A 24 7.71 1.04 -1.71
CA ILE A 24 7.39 -0.34 -1.30
C ILE A 24 7.09 -1.20 -2.53
N GLN A 25 6.24 -0.72 -3.45
CA GLN A 25 5.91 -1.47 -4.65
C GLN A 25 7.13 -1.68 -5.56
N SER A 26 7.94 -0.64 -5.78
CA SER A 26 9.15 -0.71 -6.61
C SER A 26 10.18 -1.71 -6.08
N SER A 27 10.46 -1.68 -4.77
CA SER A 27 11.40 -2.61 -4.14
C SER A 27 10.92 -4.06 -4.21
N GLN A 28 9.62 -4.31 -4.03
CA GLN A 28 9.04 -5.65 -4.08
C GLN A 28 8.98 -6.18 -5.52
N ALA A 29 8.63 -5.33 -6.49
CA ALA A 29 8.69 -5.68 -7.92
C ALA A 29 10.14 -6.02 -8.36
N LYS A 30 11.13 -5.24 -7.92
CA LYS A 30 12.54 -5.49 -8.22
C LYS A 30 13.06 -6.78 -7.58
N ALA A 31 12.54 -7.15 -6.41
CA ALA A 31 12.85 -8.40 -5.76
C ALA A 31 12.15 -9.62 -6.40
N GLY A 32 11.24 -9.40 -7.37
CA GLY A 32 10.43 -10.46 -7.97
C GLY A 32 9.30 -10.97 -7.06
N ASN A 33 8.93 -10.20 -6.03
CA ASN A 33 7.88 -10.57 -5.09
C ASN A 33 6.49 -10.22 -5.62
N ASP A 34 5.47 -10.87 -5.06
CA ASP A 34 4.07 -10.59 -5.41
C ASP A 34 3.69 -9.16 -5.00
N THR A 35 3.25 -8.40 -6.00
CA THR A 35 2.70 -7.04 -5.86
C THR A 35 1.20 -7.01 -6.17
N GLY A 36 0.60 -8.19 -6.33
CA GLY A 36 -0.79 -8.40 -6.67
C GLY A 36 -1.74 -8.23 -5.48
N LYS A 37 -3.00 -8.59 -5.68
CA LYS A 37 -4.05 -8.42 -4.66
C LYS A 37 -3.75 -9.27 -3.44
N GLY A 38 -3.90 -8.68 -2.25
CA GLY A 38 -3.64 -9.36 -0.98
C GLY A 38 -2.18 -9.30 -0.53
N SER A 39 -1.27 -8.85 -1.39
CA SER A 39 0.13 -8.62 -1.03
C SER A 39 0.31 -7.39 -0.11
N PHE A 40 1.47 -7.32 0.53
CA PHE A 40 1.85 -6.16 1.35
C PHE A 40 1.90 -4.85 0.55
N PRO A 41 2.51 -4.78 -0.66
CA PRO A 41 2.44 -3.61 -1.53
C PRO A 41 1.00 -3.14 -1.78
N ALA A 42 0.07 -4.06 -2.05
CA ALA A 42 -1.33 -3.70 -2.26
C ALA A 42 -1.98 -3.11 -1.00
N ARG A 43 -1.63 -3.59 0.19
CA ARG A 43 -2.08 -2.99 1.47
C ARG A 43 -1.45 -1.62 1.73
N ALA A 44 -0.18 -1.44 1.40
CA ALA A 44 0.50 -0.15 1.53
C ALA A 44 -0.13 0.90 0.61
N GLN A 45 -0.44 0.53 -0.64
CA GLN A 45 -1.18 1.36 -1.60
C GLN A 45 -2.59 1.71 -1.08
N ALA A 46 -3.32 0.73 -0.54
CA ALA A 46 -4.64 0.96 0.04
C ALA A 46 -4.58 1.91 1.27
N SER A 47 -3.56 1.76 2.12
CA SER A 47 -3.32 2.66 3.26
C SER A 47 -2.99 4.08 2.78
N ALA A 48 -2.13 4.21 1.77
CA ALA A 48 -1.78 5.48 1.17
C ALA A 48 -2.97 6.18 0.53
N ALA A 49 -3.84 5.45 -0.17
CA ALA A 49 -5.07 6.00 -0.74
C ALA A 49 -6.02 6.55 0.34
N LYS A 50 -6.07 5.92 1.52
CA LYS A 50 -6.87 6.39 2.66
C LYS A 50 -6.29 7.62 3.36
N ASN A 51 -4.99 7.86 3.19
CA ASN A 51 -4.26 8.96 3.82
C ASN A 51 -3.93 10.10 2.85
N ALA A 52 -4.12 9.90 1.55
CA ALA A 52 -3.94 10.92 0.55
C ALA A 52 -4.99 12.03 0.76
N PRO A 53 -4.61 13.32 0.67
CA PRO A 53 -5.60 14.38 0.58
C PRO A 53 -6.48 14.08 -0.64
N SER A 54 -7.81 14.07 -0.45
CA SER A 54 -8.76 13.78 -1.51
C SER A 54 -8.38 14.60 -2.75
N PRO A 55 -7.99 13.98 -3.88
CA PRO A 55 -7.99 14.73 -5.11
C PRO A 55 -9.45 15.14 -5.36
N PRO A 56 -9.74 16.39 -5.79
CA PRO A 56 -11.04 16.70 -6.32
C PRO A 56 -11.22 15.82 -7.57
N ASN A 57 -12.00 14.76 -7.42
CA ASN A 57 -12.50 13.94 -8.51
C ASN A 57 -11.44 13.49 -9.54
N SER A 58 -10.72 12.40 -9.28
CA SER A 58 -10.13 11.63 -10.37
C SER A 58 -10.06 10.16 -10.02
N LYS A 59 -10.82 9.42 -10.82
CA LYS A 59 -11.01 7.98 -10.87
C LYS A 59 -9.68 7.26 -11.10
N ALA A 60 -8.89 7.06 -10.05
CA ALA A 60 -7.75 6.16 -10.06
C ALA A 60 -8.11 4.88 -9.28
N GLY A 61 -8.50 3.83 -10.00
CA GLY A 61 -8.63 2.48 -9.44
C GLY A 61 -9.86 1.67 -9.88
N GLY A 62 -10.79 2.28 -10.63
CA GLY A 62 -11.85 1.53 -11.28
C GLY A 62 -11.26 0.75 -12.45
N LYS A 63 -11.34 -0.59 -12.39
CA LYS A 63 -11.12 -1.46 -13.55
C LYS A 63 -11.70 -0.82 -14.81
N ALA A 64 -10.90 -0.71 -15.87
CA ALA A 64 -11.39 -0.33 -17.18
C ALA A 64 -12.60 -1.21 -17.52
N PRO A 65 -13.79 -0.65 -17.82
CA PRO A 65 -14.78 -1.44 -18.52
C PRO A 65 -14.22 -1.63 -19.93
N LYS A 66 -14.03 -2.89 -20.31
CA LYS A 66 -13.84 -3.28 -21.70
C LYS A 66 -15.06 -2.78 -22.47
N ALA A 67 -14.88 -1.78 -23.32
CA ALA A 67 -15.74 -1.51 -24.46
C ALA A 67 -15.23 -2.34 -25.64
#